data_AF-A0A6P0Z3B9-F1
#
_entry.id   AF-A0A6P0Z3B9-F1
#
_cell.length_a   1.000
_cell.length_b   1.000
_cell.length_c   1.000
_cell.angle_alpha   90.00
_cell.angle_beta   90.00
_cell.angle_gamma   90.00
#
_symmetry.space_group_name_H-M   'P 1'
#
loop_
_entity.id
_entity.type
_entity.pdbx_description
1 polymer ?
#
loop_
_entity_poly.entity_id
_entity_poly.type
_entity_poly.pdbx_seq_one_letter_code
_entity_poly.pdbx_strand_id
1 'polypeptide(L)'
;RNLTLILLTQQGRIKRLPVSELNSLTSRGTTLVKLKEDDQLKYFNLAKTSEQLVLATSNGRLLRLEINDQQLPLMGRTAQGNQASRLRRREKLVGCVTLATDDNLLLVSEQGYGKRLRLGAIRLANRGDIGTQGLQFKTATDALVGIVAVTKASEVALVTSTERVLRLQSNSVKLQGKDGVGDRLVKLQPSEKIVRVILLELS
;
A
#
# COMPACT_ATOMS: atom_id res chain seq x y z
N ARG A 1 9.96 -12.76 18.74
CA ARG A 1 9.78 -11.47 18.00
C ARG A 1 8.28 -11.27 17.81
N ASN A 2 7.69 -10.19 18.33
CA ASN A 2 6.23 -9.97 18.26
C ASN A 2 5.83 -9.47 16.86
N LEU A 3 5.69 -10.41 15.92
CA LEU A 3 5.08 -10.15 14.62
C LEU A 3 3.56 -10.07 14.79
N THR A 4 2.94 -9.15 14.06
CA THR A 4 1.49 -9.00 13.96
C THR A 4 1.06 -9.11 12.51
N LEU A 5 -0.16 -9.58 12.28
CA LEU A 5 -0.80 -9.54 10.98
C LEU A 5 -1.69 -8.30 10.94
N ILE A 6 -1.54 -7.49 9.89
CA ILE A 6 -2.40 -6.36 9.58
C ILE A 6 -3.27 -6.75 8.39
N LEU A 7 -4.58 -6.60 8.53
CA LEU A 7 -5.58 -6.85 7.51
C LEU A 7 -6.25 -5.54 7.12
N LEU A 8 -6.44 -5.30 5.82
CA LEU A 8 -7.15 -4.13 5.30
C LEU A 8 -8.18 -4.55 4.26
N THR A 9 -9.42 -4.11 4.45
CA THR A 9 -10.53 -4.40 3.54
C THR A 9 -10.67 -3.34 2.44
N GLN A 10 -11.43 -3.63 1.39
CA GLN A 10 -11.66 -2.70 0.29
C GLN A 10 -12.39 -1.42 0.73
N GLN A 11 -13.26 -1.51 1.75
CA GLN A 11 -13.94 -0.35 2.34
C GLN A 11 -13.06 0.40 3.36
N GLY A 12 -11.81 0.00 3.53
CA GLY A 12 -10.84 0.68 4.39
C GLY A 12 -10.98 0.35 5.87
N ARG A 13 -11.50 -0.83 6.22
CA ARG A 13 -11.42 -1.34 7.59
C ARG A 13 -10.08 -2.00 7.83
N ILE A 14 -9.38 -1.60 8.88
CA ILE A 14 -8.09 -2.14 9.26
C ILE A 14 -8.16 -2.89 10.58
N LYS A 15 -7.47 -4.03 10.65
CA LYS A 15 -7.34 -4.84 11.86
C LYS A 15 -5.91 -5.30 12.06
N ARG A 16 -5.40 -5.22 13.29
CA ARG A 16 -4.13 -5.83 13.71
C ARG A 16 -4.42 -6.98 14.67
N LEU A 17 -3.79 -8.12 14.44
CA LEU A 17 -3.91 -9.31 15.28
C LEU A 17 -2.53 -9.94 15.53
N PRO A 18 -2.31 -10.60 16.68
CA PRO A 18 -1.09 -11.36 16.90
C PRO A 18 -0.97 -12.50 15.88
N VAL A 19 0.23 -12.78 15.39
CA VAL A 19 0.47 -13.93 14.51
C VAL A 19 0.16 -15.26 15.21
N SER A 20 0.20 -15.31 16.54
CA SER A 20 -0.17 -16.50 17.31
C SER A 20 -1.63 -16.95 17.09
N GLU A 21 -2.52 -16.09 16.61
CA GLU A 21 -3.88 -16.47 16.19
C GLU A 21 -3.88 -17.43 14.97
N LEU A 22 -2.74 -17.57 14.28
CA LEU A 22 -2.52 -18.52 13.18
C LEU A 22 -1.95 -19.87 13.66
N ASN A 23 -1.56 -20.01 14.93
CA ASN A 23 -0.93 -21.25 15.42
C ASN A 23 -1.87 -22.45 15.37
N SER A 24 -3.19 -22.23 15.43
CA SER A 24 -4.20 -23.28 15.37
C SER A 24 -4.77 -23.48 13.96
N LEU A 25 -4.01 -23.15 12.91
CA LEU A 25 -4.42 -23.38 11.52
C LEU A 25 -4.54 -24.89 11.26
N THR A 26 -5.71 -25.28 10.76
CA THR A 26 -5.97 -26.64 10.28
C THR A 26 -6.27 -26.60 8.78
N SER A 27 -6.40 -27.75 8.13
CA SER A 27 -6.82 -27.84 6.73
C SER A 27 -8.19 -27.19 6.44
N ARG A 28 -9.02 -26.99 7.46
CA ARG A 28 -10.31 -26.27 7.36
C ARG A 28 -10.18 -24.74 7.34
N GLY A 29 -8.96 -24.22 7.50
CA GLY A 29 -8.72 -22.79 7.64
C GLY A 29 -9.17 -22.22 8.99
N THR A 30 -9.01 -20.91 9.17
CA THR A 30 -9.51 -20.19 10.35
C THR A 30 -10.00 -18.81 9.95
N THR A 31 -11.08 -18.34 10.60
CA THR A 31 -11.63 -17.00 10.34
C THR A 31 -10.74 -15.96 11.01
N LEU A 32 -10.11 -15.11 10.21
CA LEU A 32 -9.25 -14.02 10.72
C LEU A 32 -9.94 -12.68 10.78
N VAL A 33 -11.03 -12.47 10.04
CA VAL A 33 -11.82 -11.23 10.02
C VAL A 33 -13.25 -11.53 9.61
N LYS A 34 -14.21 -10.89 10.29
CA LYS A 34 -15.60 -10.85 9.82
C LYS A 34 -15.75 -9.67 8.85
N LEU A 35 -16.19 -9.96 7.63
CA LEU A 35 -16.47 -8.96 6.61
C LEU A 35 -17.95 -8.59 6.63
N LYS A 36 -18.25 -7.32 6.33
CA LYS A 36 -19.63 -6.90 6.04
C LYS A 36 -20.01 -7.35 4.63
N GLU A 37 -21.31 -7.34 4.36
CA GLU A 37 -21.83 -7.43 3.00
C GLU A 37 -21.17 -6.36 2.12
N ASP A 38 -20.83 -6.72 0.89
CA ASP A 38 -20.07 -5.90 -0.06
C ASP A 38 -18.67 -5.43 0.39
N ASP A 39 -18.09 -6.04 1.43
CA ASP A 39 -16.69 -5.83 1.80
C ASP A 39 -15.85 -7.08 1.52
N GLN A 40 -14.58 -6.87 1.20
CA GLN A 40 -13.63 -7.92 0.84
C GLN A 40 -12.28 -7.60 1.45
N LEU A 41 -11.58 -8.62 1.95
CA LEU A 41 -10.19 -8.46 2.34
C LEU A 41 -9.36 -8.13 1.11
N LYS A 42 -8.61 -7.02 1.15
CA LYS A 42 -7.85 -6.51 0.01
C LYS A 42 -6.35 -6.63 0.20
N TYR A 43 -5.86 -6.41 1.42
CA TYR A 43 -4.45 -6.50 1.75
C TYR A 43 -4.24 -7.22 3.08
N PHE A 44 -3.12 -7.92 3.17
CA PHE A 44 -2.58 -8.44 4.42
C PHE A 44 -1.08 -8.13 4.46
N ASN A 45 -0.55 -7.80 5.65
CA ASN A 45 0.88 -7.56 5.85
C ASN A 45 1.33 -8.17 7.18
N LEU A 46 2.46 -8.85 7.18
CA LEU A 46 3.19 -9.15 8.41
C LEU A 46 3.98 -7.91 8.82
N ALA A 47 3.86 -7.53 10.09
CA ALA A 47 4.38 -6.26 10.56
C ALA A 47 4.98 -6.36 11.95
N LYS A 48 6.06 -5.60 12.17
CA LYS A 48 6.65 -5.34 13.48
C LYS A 48 6.20 -3.97 13.99
N THR A 49 6.22 -3.77 15.30
CA THR A 49 5.92 -2.46 15.91
C THR A 49 6.97 -1.38 15.62
N SER A 50 8.17 -1.78 15.19
CA SER A 50 9.24 -0.86 14.75
C SER A 50 9.05 -0.34 13.32
N GLU A 51 8.13 -0.94 12.56
CA GLU A 51 7.78 -0.51 11.21
C GLU A 51 6.60 0.47 11.27
N GLN A 52 6.33 1.11 10.14
CA GLN A 52 5.16 1.94 9.97
C GLN A 52 4.34 1.45 8.79
N LEU A 53 3.05 1.74 8.84
CA LEU A 53 2.09 1.34 7.83
C LEU A 53 1.77 2.52 6.93
N VAL A 54 1.78 2.31 5.62
CA VAL A 54 1.29 3.28 4.64
C VAL A 54 0.14 2.70 3.83
N LEU A 55 -0.98 3.39 3.86
CA LEU A 55 -2.13 3.14 2.99
C LEU A 55 -2.14 4.14 1.85
N ALA A 56 -2.46 3.70 0.65
CA ALA A 56 -2.58 4.56 -0.53
C ALA A 56 -3.96 4.46 -1.17
N THR A 57 -4.44 5.58 -1.66
CA THR A 57 -5.69 5.68 -2.44
C THR A 57 -5.42 6.07 -3.89
N SER A 58 -6.34 5.73 -4.78
CA SER A 58 -6.21 5.96 -6.23
C SER A 58 -6.02 7.43 -6.63
N ASN A 59 -6.44 8.38 -5.79
CA ASN A 59 -6.20 9.81 -5.99
C ASN A 59 -4.79 10.28 -5.53
N GLY A 60 -3.89 9.37 -5.17
CA GLY A 60 -2.52 9.72 -4.79
C GLY A 60 -2.34 10.16 -3.33
N ARG A 61 -3.32 9.93 -2.44
CA ARG A 61 -3.16 10.19 -0.99
C ARG A 61 -2.49 9.03 -0.30
N LEU A 62 -1.64 9.36 0.67
CA LEU A 62 -0.90 8.43 1.52
C LEU A 62 -1.23 8.68 2.99
N LEU A 63 -1.73 7.66 3.68
CA LEU A 63 -1.95 7.68 5.11
C LEU A 63 -0.86 6.87 5.80
N ARG A 64 0.03 7.55 6.54
CA ARG A 64 1.12 6.95 7.30
C ARG A 64 0.72 6.83 8.77
N LEU A 65 0.72 5.61 9.30
CA LEU A 65 0.34 5.29 10.68
C LEU A 65 1.48 4.57 11.39
N GLU A 66 1.62 4.84 12.69
CA GLU A 66 2.41 3.99 13.58
C GLU A 66 1.72 2.66 13.83
N ILE A 67 2.51 1.61 14.07
CA ILE A 67 2.01 0.28 14.39
C ILE A 67 2.03 0.09 15.91
N ASN A 68 1.08 0.74 16.58
CA ASN A 68 0.91 0.72 18.05
C ASN A 68 -0.56 0.55 18.44
N ASP A 69 -0.86 0.41 19.73
CA ASP A 69 -2.22 0.16 20.19
C ASP A 69 -3.17 1.36 20.08
N GLN A 70 -2.62 2.58 19.99
CA GLN A 70 -3.42 3.79 19.76
C GLN A 70 -3.98 3.81 18.33
N GLN A 71 -3.12 3.61 17.34
CA GLN A 71 -3.49 3.68 15.92
C GLN A 71 -4.06 2.36 15.40
N LEU A 72 -3.60 1.22 15.92
CA LEU A 72 -3.94 -0.12 15.47
C LEU A 72 -4.01 -1.10 16.66
N PRO A 73 -5.02 -0.99 17.55
CA PRO A 73 -5.15 -1.88 18.70
C PRO A 73 -5.16 -3.35 18.29
N LEU A 74 -4.54 -4.21 19.10
CA LEU A 74 -4.67 -5.65 18.92
C LEU A 74 -6.12 -6.08 19.09
N MET A 75 -6.60 -6.89 18.16
CA MET A 75 -7.97 -7.38 18.13
C MET A 75 -8.01 -8.88 17.88
N GLY A 76 -9.01 -9.53 18.48
CA GLY A 76 -9.29 -10.94 18.22
C GLY A 76 -9.84 -11.22 16.83
N ARG A 77 -9.92 -12.51 16.50
CA ARG A 77 -10.39 -13.04 15.21
C ARG A 77 -11.79 -12.56 14.82
N THR A 78 -12.71 -12.44 15.77
CA THR A 78 -14.12 -12.08 15.51
C THR A 78 -14.37 -10.60 15.24
N ALA A 79 -13.40 -9.71 15.54
CA ALA A 79 -13.55 -8.28 15.34
C ALA A 79 -13.54 -7.89 13.85
N GLN A 80 -14.29 -6.84 13.49
CA GLN A 80 -14.34 -6.29 12.13
C GLN A 80 -13.20 -5.31 11.80
N GLY A 81 -12.37 -4.93 12.79
CA GLY A 81 -11.38 -3.87 12.64
C GLY A 81 -11.97 -2.46 12.82
N ASN A 82 -11.11 -1.44 12.76
CA ASN A 82 -11.46 -0.02 12.85
C ASN A 82 -11.44 0.64 11.47
N GLN A 83 -12.09 1.79 11.29
CA GLN A 83 -11.97 2.54 10.03
C GLN A 83 -10.57 3.13 9.91
N ALA A 84 -9.82 2.77 8.86
CA ALA A 84 -8.45 3.22 8.65
C ALA A 84 -8.36 4.58 7.97
N SER A 85 -9.11 4.73 6.88
CA SER A 85 -9.17 5.92 6.04
C SER A 85 -10.60 6.10 5.54
N ARG A 86 -11.08 7.34 5.46
CA ARG A 86 -12.35 7.65 4.80
C ARG A 86 -12.10 7.84 3.31
N LEU A 87 -12.49 6.86 2.51
CA LEU A 87 -12.43 6.94 1.06
C LEU A 87 -13.46 7.96 0.56
N ARG A 88 -13.05 8.90 -0.30
CA ARG A 88 -14.01 9.79 -0.95
C ARG A 88 -14.74 9.06 -2.07
N ARG A 89 -15.79 9.70 -2.60
CA ARG A 89 -16.59 9.13 -3.71
C ARG A 89 -15.67 8.79 -4.88
N ARG A 90 -15.73 7.54 -5.36
CA ARG A 90 -14.91 6.96 -6.45
C ARG A 90 -13.44 6.70 -6.13
N GLU A 91 -12.97 7.00 -4.92
CA GLU A 91 -11.62 6.59 -4.50
C GLU A 91 -11.61 5.13 -4.08
N LYS A 92 -10.49 4.47 -4.36
CA LYS A 92 -10.24 3.09 -3.95
C LYS A 92 -8.90 3.01 -3.26
N LEU A 93 -8.75 2.08 -2.33
CA LEU A 93 -7.42 1.70 -1.84
C LEU A 93 -6.62 1.03 -2.96
N VAL A 94 -5.36 1.43 -3.13
CA VAL A 94 -4.43 0.92 -4.15
C VAL A 94 -3.12 0.41 -3.56
N GLY A 95 -2.90 0.58 -2.25
CA GLY A 95 -1.82 -0.11 -1.56
C GLY A 95 -1.94 -0.05 -0.04
N CYS A 96 -1.26 -1.00 0.59
CA CYS A 96 -1.14 -1.16 2.03
C CYS A 96 0.20 -1.86 2.25
N VAL A 97 1.20 -1.12 2.73
CA VAL A 97 2.58 -1.63 2.87
C VAL A 97 3.15 -1.26 4.22
N THR A 98 3.97 -2.14 4.77
CA THR A 98 4.76 -1.88 5.98
C THR A 98 6.23 -1.74 5.59
N LEU A 99 6.91 -0.78 6.20
CA LEU A 99 8.32 -0.51 5.90
C LEU A 99 9.03 0.13 7.09
N ALA A 100 10.34 -0.07 7.16
CA ALA A 100 11.20 0.59 8.13
C ALA A 100 11.30 2.10 7.83
N THR A 101 11.73 2.88 8.82
CA THR A 101 11.80 4.35 8.71
C THR A 101 12.78 4.85 7.65
N ASP A 102 13.79 4.05 7.33
CA ASP A 102 14.86 4.40 6.38
C ASP A 102 14.58 3.91 4.95
N ASP A 103 13.53 3.11 4.78
CA ASP A 103 13.09 2.60 3.48
C ASP A 103 12.27 3.65 2.71
N ASN A 104 12.11 3.38 1.41
CA ASN A 104 11.37 4.27 0.52
C ASN A 104 10.13 3.56 -0.03
N LEU A 105 9.17 4.37 -0.47
CA LEU A 105 8.08 3.91 -1.30
C LEU A 105 8.38 4.20 -2.76
N LEU A 106 8.06 3.26 -3.64
CA LEU A 106 7.86 3.58 -5.06
C LEU A 106 6.36 3.76 -5.29
N LEU A 107 5.98 4.91 -5.85
CA LEU A 107 4.62 5.23 -6.27
C LEU A 107 4.56 5.18 -7.79
N VAL A 108 3.52 4.55 -8.35
CA VAL A 108 3.34 4.45 -9.81
C VAL A 108 1.90 4.75 -10.19
N SER A 109 1.71 5.55 -11.24
CA SER A 109 0.41 5.86 -11.82
C SER A 109 0.04 4.96 -12.99
N GLU A 110 -1.24 4.94 -13.36
CA GLU A 110 -1.76 4.20 -14.52
C GLU A 110 -1.09 4.64 -15.84
N GLN A 111 -0.69 5.90 -15.97
CA GLN A 111 -0.01 6.41 -17.16
C GLN A 111 1.51 6.21 -17.17
N GLY A 112 2.04 5.43 -16.22
CA GLY A 112 3.45 5.07 -16.16
C GLY A 112 4.37 6.17 -15.62
N TYR A 113 3.80 7.15 -14.90
CA TYR A 113 4.58 8.11 -14.11
C TYR A 113 4.82 7.56 -12.71
N GLY A 114 5.92 7.95 -12.09
CA GLY A 114 6.20 7.54 -10.72
C GLY A 114 7.45 8.15 -10.13
N LYS A 115 7.62 7.94 -8.84
CA LYS A 115 8.77 8.44 -8.07
C LYS A 115 9.02 7.58 -6.84
N ARG A 116 10.27 7.60 -6.37
CA ARG A 116 10.57 7.15 -5.01
C ARG A 116 10.34 8.27 -4.03
N LEU A 117 9.76 7.94 -2.88
CA LEU A 117 9.44 8.85 -1.80
C LEU A 117 10.00 8.30 -0.49
N ARG A 118 10.79 9.10 0.23
CA ARG A 118 11.19 8.74 1.61
C ARG A 118 9.96 8.67 2.49
N LEU A 119 9.91 7.69 3.40
CA LEU A 119 8.80 7.60 4.36
C LEU A 119 8.63 8.90 5.16
N GLY A 120 9.74 9.54 5.55
CA GLY A 120 9.78 10.83 6.24
C GLY A 120 9.09 12.00 5.51
N ALA A 121 8.93 11.93 4.19
CA ALA A 121 8.23 12.96 3.43
C ALA A 121 6.69 12.89 3.56
N ILE A 122 6.17 11.81 4.16
CA ILE A 122 4.76 11.62 4.45
C ILE A 122 4.54 11.98 5.91
N ARG A 123 3.64 12.94 6.17
CA ARG A 123 3.31 13.34 7.54
C ARG A 123 2.71 12.15 8.29
N LEU A 124 3.17 11.92 9.52
CA LEU A 124 2.53 10.98 10.43
C LEU A 124 1.10 11.45 10.73
N ALA A 125 0.14 10.54 10.63
CA ALA A 125 -1.27 10.85 10.71
C ALA A 125 -1.96 9.96 11.74
N ASN A 126 -3.20 10.30 12.06
CA ASN A 126 -4.07 9.46 12.86
C ASN A 126 -4.95 8.60 11.97
N ARG A 127 -5.32 7.42 12.48
CA ARG A 127 -6.34 6.58 11.87
C ARG A 127 -7.63 7.40 11.64
N GLY A 128 -8.13 7.40 10.42
CA GLY A 128 -9.31 8.16 9.98
C GLY A 128 -8.99 9.45 9.23
N ASP A 129 -7.74 9.91 9.24
CA ASP A 129 -7.29 11.07 8.47
C ASP A 129 -7.34 10.81 6.95
N ILE A 130 -7.38 11.89 6.17
CA ILE A 130 -7.36 11.85 4.70
C ILE A 130 -5.98 11.56 4.09
N GLY A 131 -4.92 11.64 4.89
CA GLY A 131 -3.54 11.47 4.43
C GLY A 131 -2.94 12.65 3.65
N THR A 132 -1.66 12.51 3.33
CA THR A 132 -0.83 13.48 2.59
C THR A 132 -0.95 13.22 1.09
N GLN A 133 -1.00 14.26 0.25
CA GLN A 133 -0.87 14.07 -1.20
C GLN A 133 0.57 13.64 -1.51
N GLY A 134 0.75 12.38 -1.97
CA GLY A 134 2.06 11.79 -2.25
C GLY A 134 2.40 11.71 -3.73
N LEU A 135 1.40 11.76 -4.61
CA LEU A 135 1.59 11.82 -6.06
C LEU A 135 0.55 12.76 -6.68
N GLN A 136 0.99 13.72 -7.48
CA GLN A 136 0.09 14.52 -8.34
C GLN A 136 0.03 13.87 -9.72
N PHE A 137 -1.00 14.20 -10.48
CA PHE A 137 -1.22 13.60 -11.80
C PHE A 137 -1.07 14.63 -12.90
N LYS A 138 -0.57 14.17 -14.05
CA LYS A 138 -0.45 15.02 -15.24
C LYS A 138 -1.81 15.30 -15.89
N THR A 139 -2.75 14.37 -15.80
CA THR A 139 -4.11 14.51 -16.31
C THR A 139 -5.13 14.08 -15.26
N ALA A 140 -6.37 14.57 -15.37
CA ALA A 140 -7.47 14.20 -14.48
C ALA A 140 -7.92 12.73 -14.61
N THR A 141 -7.48 12.04 -15.66
CA THR A 141 -7.80 10.63 -15.95
C THR A 141 -6.73 9.66 -15.49
N ASP A 142 -5.60 10.14 -14.98
CA ASP A 142 -4.58 9.31 -14.36
C ASP A 142 -4.96 9.02 -12.89
N ALA A 143 -4.42 7.92 -12.37
CA ALA A 143 -4.65 7.50 -10.99
C ALA A 143 -3.42 6.77 -10.48
N LEU A 144 -3.21 6.79 -9.16
CA LEU A 144 -2.21 5.96 -8.53
C LEU A 144 -2.68 4.51 -8.61
N VAL A 145 -1.87 3.63 -9.19
CA VAL A 145 -2.23 2.21 -9.37
C VAL A 145 -1.64 1.31 -8.30
N GLY A 146 -0.51 1.71 -7.71
CA GLY A 146 0.11 0.94 -6.64
C GLY A 146 1.24 1.68 -5.94
N ILE A 147 1.52 1.20 -4.72
CA ILE A 147 2.73 1.53 -3.98
C ILE A 147 3.43 0.24 -3.56
N VAL A 148 4.76 0.26 -3.54
CA VAL A 148 5.58 -0.83 -3.00
C VAL A 148 6.66 -0.26 -2.10
N ALA A 149 6.95 -0.94 -0.99
CA ALA A 149 8.12 -0.66 -0.16
C ALA A 149 9.37 -1.17 -0.89
N VAL A 150 10.37 -0.31 -1.04
CA VAL A 150 11.59 -0.61 -1.80
C VAL A 150 12.84 -0.19 -1.03
N THR A 151 13.85 -1.05 -1.11
CA THR A 151 15.22 -0.71 -0.74
C THR A 151 15.95 -0.16 -1.97
N LYS A 152 17.27 0.06 -1.88
CA LYS A 152 18.08 0.42 -3.07
C LYS A 152 18.28 -0.75 -4.05
N ALA A 153 18.09 -1.99 -3.62
CA ALA A 153 18.34 -3.20 -4.41
C ALA A 153 17.05 -3.85 -4.92
N SER A 154 15.88 -3.31 -4.58
CA SER A 154 14.60 -3.88 -4.99
C SER A 154 14.40 -3.77 -6.51
N GLU A 155 13.98 -4.87 -7.13
CA GLU A 155 13.45 -4.90 -8.49
C GLU A 155 11.91 -4.85 -8.45
N VAL A 156 11.31 -4.13 -9.39
CA VAL A 156 9.87 -3.95 -9.48
C VAL A 156 9.39 -4.29 -10.88
N ALA A 157 8.32 -5.08 -10.97
CA ALA A 157 7.59 -5.31 -12.20
C ALA A 157 6.36 -4.40 -12.27
N LEU A 158 6.17 -3.76 -13.43
CA LEU A 158 4.95 -3.06 -13.80
C LEU A 158 4.21 -3.92 -14.82
N VAL A 159 2.99 -4.31 -14.49
CA VAL A 159 2.13 -5.09 -15.38
C VAL A 159 1.15 -4.15 -16.05
N THR A 160 1.05 -4.24 -17.38
CA THR A 160 0.17 -3.38 -18.17
C THR A 160 -1.18 -4.03 -18.48
N SER A 161 -2.12 -3.23 -19.00
CA SER A 161 -3.45 -3.68 -19.44
C SER A 161 -3.41 -4.61 -20.65
N THR A 162 -2.26 -4.72 -21.32
CA THR A 162 -2.00 -5.63 -22.45
C THR A 162 -1.06 -6.78 -22.04
N GLU A 163 -0.99 -7.08 -20.74
CA GLU A 163 -0.22 -8.18 -20.13
C GLU A 163 1.30 -8.10 -20.34
N ARG A 164 1.82 -6.94 -20.77
CA ARG A 164 3.26 -6.70 -20.79
C ARG A 164 3.79 -6.53 -19.38
N VAL A 165 4.96 -7.12 -19.11
CA VAL A 165 5.68 -6.99 -17.85
C VAL A 165 6.95 -6.18 -18.08
N LEU A 166 7.00 -4.99 -17.49
CA LEU A 166 8.12 -4.07 -17.58
C LEU A 166 8.87 -4.09 -16.25
N ARG A 167 10.15 -4.44 -16.26
CA ARG A 167 10.97 -4.53 -15.05
C ARG A 167 11.85 -3.29 -14.91
N LEU A 168 11.99 -2.81 -13.69
CA LEU A 168 12.88 -1.71 -13.37
C LEU A 168 13.52 -1.91 -12.00
N GLN A 169 14.79 -1.50 -11.91
CA GLN A 169 15.49 -1.39 -10.64
C GLN A 169 14.97 -0.16 -9.92
N SER A 170 14.57 -0.30 -8.66
CA SER A 170 14.03 0.83 -7.88
C SER A 170 15.01 2.01 -7.80
N ASN A 171 16.32 1.75 -7.79
CA ASN A 171 17.35 2.78 -7.75
C ASN A 171 17.44 3.66 -9.01
N SER A 172 16.93 3.21 -10.16
CA SER A 172 16.88 4.00 -11.40
C SER A 172 15.77 5.05 -11.36
N VAL A 173 14.78 4.88 -10.48
CA VAL A 173 13.73 5.87 -10.24
C VAL A 173 14.25 6.93 -9.29
N LYS A 174 14.06 8.22 -9.62
CA LYS A 174 14.55 9.31 -8.77
C LYS A 174 13.83 9.35 -7.43
N LEU A 175 14.61 9.62 -6.39
CA LEU A 175 14.10 9.96 -5.07
C LEU A 175 13.65 11.42 -5.08
N GLN A 176 12.39 11.66 -4.78
CA GLN A 176 11.77 12.99 -4.85
C GLN A 176 10.96 13.28 -3.59
N GLY A 177 10.52 14.53 -3.44
CA GLY A 177 9.59 14.94 -2.39
C GLY A 177 8.14 14.49 -2.67
N LYS A 178 7.24 14.82 -1.75
CA LYS A 178 5.82 14.45 -1.85
C LYS A 178 5.09 15.12 -3.03
N ASP A 179 5.59 16.25 -3.50
CA ASP A 179 4.97 17.03 -4.58
C ASP A 179 5.50 16.62 -5.97
N GLY A 180 4.77 17.00 -7.03
CA GLY A 180 5.05 16.63 -8.41
C GLY A 180 4.53 15.24 -8.85
N VAL A 181 4.50 15.06 -10.16
CA VAL A 181 4.03 13.84 -10.84
C VAL A 181 5.07 12.72 -10.90
N GLY A 182 6.33 13.02 -10.56
CA GLY A 182 7.44 12.11 -10.76
C GLY A 182 7.94 12.07 -12.21
N ASP A 183 8.77 11.07 -12.51
CA ASP A 183 9.32 10.86 -13.85
C ASP A 183 8.48 9.82 -14.62
N ARG A 184 8.56 9.84 -15.95
CA ARG A 184 8.01 8.76 -16.77
C ARG A 184 8.90 7.53 -16.61
N LEU A 185 8.39 6.48 -16.00
CA LEU A 185 9.15 5.26 -15.70
C LEU A 185 9.28 4.37 -16.93
N VAL A 186 8.25 4.34 -17.77
CA VAL A 186 8.17 3.46 -18.94
C VAL A 186 7.46 4.14 -20.10
N LYS A 187 7.75 3.67 -21.31
CA LYS A 187 7.00 4.04 -22.52
C LYS A 187 5.85 3.06 -22.72
N LEU A 188 4.63 3.56 -22.60
CA LEU A 188 3.40 2.82 -22.87
C LEU A 188 3.02 2.92 -24.34
N GLN A 189 2.38 1.88 -24.86
CA GLN A 189 1.70 1.89 -26.14
C GLN A 189 0.44 2.78 -26.08
N PRO A 190 -0.11 3.22 -27.24
CA PRO A 190 -1.36 3.97 -27.26
C PRO A 190 -2.46 3.24 -26.47
N SER A 191 -3.12 3.96 -25.56
CA SER A 191 -4.19 3.45 -24.68
C SER A 191 -3.77 2.35 -23.68
N GLU A 192 -2.51 1.91 -23.68
CA GLU A 192 -1.97 0.99 -22.66
C GLU A 192 -1.85 1.72 -21.32
N LYS A 193 -2.20 1.03 -20.24
CA LYS A 193 -2.08 1.52 -18.86
C LYS A 193 -1.30 0.55 -18.00
N ILE A 194 -0.65 1.03 -16.95
CA ILE A 194 -0.21 0.19 -15.84
C ILE A 194 -1.43 -0.22 -15.04
N VAL A 195 -1.56 -1.51 -14.75
CA VAL A 195 -2.66 -2.08 -13.95
C VAL A 195 -2.20 -2.68 -12.63
N ARG A 196 -0.91 -3.06 -12.50
CA ARG A 196 -0.33 -3.56 -11.25
C ARG A 196 1.14 -3.18 -11.10
N VAL A 197 1.56 -3.03 -9.85
CA VAL A 197 2.97 -2.85 -9.43
C VAL A 197 3.30 -4.00 -8.50
N ILE A 198 4.38 -4.72 -8.79
CA ILE A 198 4.76 -5.93 -8.07
C ILE A 198 6.21 -5.79 -7.64
N LEU A 199 6.47 -5.87 -6.34
CA LEU A 199 7.82 -6.04 -5.83
C LEU A 199 8.27 -7.46 -6.19
N LEU A 200 9.42 -7.59 -6.85
CA LEU A 200 9.98 -8.88 -7.18
C LEU A 200 10.92 -9.29 -6.06
N GLU A 201 10.70 -10.48 -5.50
CA GLU A 201 11.65 -11.06 -4.56
C GLU A 201 12.89 -11.48 -5.34
N LEU A 202 14.06 -11.09 -4.84
CA LEU A 202 15.33 -11.64 -5.32
C LEU A 202 15.39 -13.09 -4.80
N SER A 203 15.34 -14.04 -5.72
CA SER A 203 15.60 -15.46 -5.47
C SER A 203 16.96 -15.69 -4.86
#